data_AF-A0A9Q3H890-F1
#
_entry.id   AF-A0A9Q3H890-F1
#
_cell.length_a   1.000
_cell.length_b   1.000
_cell.length_c   1.000
_cell.angle_alpha   90.00
_cell.angle_beta   90.00
_cell.angle_gamma   90.00
#
_symmetry.space_group_name_H-M   'P 1'
#
loop_
_entity.id
_entity.type
_entity.pdbx_description
1 polymer ?
#
loop_
_entity_poly.entity_id
_entity_poly.type
_entity_poly.pdbx_seq_one_letter_code
_entity_poly.pdbx_strand_id
1 'polypeptide(L)'
;MNHNQIEIGCDRSGTPNANKTPSKTVTSRNLDCPFRIYAREYAKSTTWTLKVKNSEHSHDATENIMAHCAFRKFNEQETSQIAKMSGSLLMPRQIQAQ
;
A
#
# COMPACT_ATOMS: atom_id res chain seq x y z
N MET A 1 -9.86 -11.12 20.22
CA MET A 1 -9.22 -9.98 19.56
C MET A 1 -10.26 -8.87 19.46
N ASN A 2 -9.99 -7.67 19.95
CA ASN A 2 -10.95 -6.55 19.88
C ASN A 2 -11.01 -6.07 18.42
N HIS A 3 -12.12 -6.35 17.73
CA HIS A 3 -12.29 -6.07 16.29
C HIS A 3 -12.45 -4.59 15.92
N ASN A 4 -12.42 -3.68 16.90
CA ASN A 4 -12.76 -2.26 16.70
C ASN A 4 -11.54 -1.35 16.59
N GLN A 5 -10.38 -1.89 16.19
CA GLN A 5 -9.13 -1.17 16.25
C GLN A 5 -8.12 -1.66 15.21
N ILE A 6 -7.52 -0.73 14.48
CA ILE A 6 -6.59 -0.98 13.37
C ILE A 6 -5.38 -0.05 13.53
N GLU A 7 -4.19 -0.56 13.23
CA GLU A 7 -2.98 0.27 13.07
C GLU A 7 -2.73 0.51 11.58
N ILE A 8 -2.53 1.77 11.20
CA ILE A 8 -2.28 2.23 9.84
C ILE A 8 -0.85 2.76 9.78
N GLY A 9 -0.04 2.23 8.84
CA GLY A 9 1.35 2.65 8.64
C GLY A 9 1.58 3.30 7.28
N CYS A 10 2.76 3.93 7.12
CA CYS A 10 3.23 4.42 5.84
C CYS A 10 3.42 3.28 4.82
N ASP A 11 3.28 3.52 3.51
CA ASP A 11 3.52 2.51 2.47
C ASP A 11 4.98 2.03 2.42
N ARG A 12 5.91 2.80 3.02
CA ARG A 12 7.33 2.45 3.19
C ARG A 12 7.65 1.83 4.55
N SER A 13 6.65 1.45 5.34
CA SER A 13 6.80 0.91 6.71
C SER A 13 7.37 -0.51 6.79
N GLY A 14 7.43 -1.25 5.68
CA GLY A 14 8.01 -2.58 5.68
C GLY A 14 9.52 -2.53 5.91
N THR A 15 10.07 -3.66 6.34
CA THR A 15 11.53 -3.85 6.45
C THR A 15 12.09 -4.30 5.10
N PRO A 16 13.18 -3.69 4.59
CA PRO A 16 13.91 -4.25 3.47
C PRO A 16 14.41 -5.66 3.82
N ASN A 17 14.28 -6.61 2.89
CA ASN A 17 14.81 -7.95 3.10
C ASN A 17 16.33 -7.93 2.91
N ALA A 18 17.07 -7.97 4.01
CA ALA A 18 18.54 -7.96 4.02
C ALA A 18 19.17 -9.21 3.36
N ASN A 19 18.42 -10.32 3.26
CA ASN A 19 18.89 -11.58 2.67
C ASN A 19 18.63 -11.67 1.17
N LYS A 20 17.93 -10.70 0.56
CA LYS A 20 17.81 -10.65 -0.91
C LYS A 20 19.10 -10.12 -1.49
N THR A 21 19.73 -10.91 -2.35
CA THR A 21 20.80 -10.41 -3.21
C THR A 21 20.26 -9.21 -3.99
N PRO A 22 20.95 -8.06 -4.00
CA PRO A 22 20.52 -6.91 -4.76
C PRO A 22 20.61 -7.26 -6.24
N SER A 23 19.50 -7.70 -6.82
CA SER A 23 19.33 -7.71 -8.27
C SER A 23 19.32 -6.25 -8.72
N LYS A 24 20.15 -5.90 -9.71
CA LYS A 24 20.33 -4.54 -10.24
C LYS A 24 19.02 -3.86 -10.67
N THR A 25 17.92 -4.62 -10.76
CA THR A 25 16.62 -4.18 -11.27
C THR A 25 15.56 -3.94 -10.19
N VAL A 26 15.78 -4.36 -8.93
CA VAL A 26 14.74 -4.26 -7.88
C VAL A 26 15.31 -3.63 -6.60
N THR A 27 15.21 -2.31 -6.49
CA THR A 27 15.38 -1.61 -5.22
C THR A 27 14.13 -1.80 -4.36
N SER A 28 14.31 -2.20 -3.11
CA SER A 28 13.23 -2.30 -2.14
C SER A 28 12.68 -0.91 -1.84
N ARG A 29 11.34 -0.74 -1.93
CA ARG A 29 10.66 0.52 -1.56
C ARG A 29 10.47 0.69 -0.05
N ASN A 30 10.70 -0.38 0.70
CA ASN A 30 10.59 -0.44 2.15
C ASN A 30 11.77 0.30 2.79
N LEU A 31 11.50 1.21 3.72
CA LEU A 31 12.49 2.04 4.44
C LEU A 31 12.34 1.93 5.96
N ASP A 32 11.59 0.94 6.45
CA ASP A 32 11.26 0.78 7.87
C ASP A 32 10.70 2.08 8.49
N CYS A 33 9.85 2.77 7.73
CA CYS A 33 9.30 4.06 8.13
C CYS A 33 8.48 3.93 9.43
N PRO A 34 8.79 4.71 10.48
CA PRO A 34 8.22 4.51 11.81
C PRO A 34 6.84 5.17 12.01
N PHE A 35 6.36 5.93 11.02
CA PHE A 35 5.05 6.58 11.03
C PHE A 35 3.92 5.57 11.29
N ARG A 36 3.08 5.86 12.29
CA ARG A 36 1.94 5.01 12.67
C ARG A 36 0.76 5.84 13.16
N ILE A 37 -0.43 5.49 12.70
CA ILE A 37 -1.73 5.98 13.17
C ILE A 37 -2.51 4.81 13.75
N TYR A 38 -3.23 5.08 14.82
CA TYR A 38 -4.16 4.16 15.44
C TYR A 38 -5.59 4.59 15.14
N ALA A 39 -6.36 3.71 14.52
CA ALA A 39 -7.77 3.93 14.25
C ALA A 39 -8.60 3.08 15.23
N ARG A 40 -9.58 3.69 15.89
CA ARG A 40 -10.52 2.99 16.76
C ARG A 40 -11.95 3.34 16.38
N GLU A 41 -12.77 2.32 16.19
CA GLU A 41 -14.20 2.49 15.92
C GLU A 41 -14.93 2.83 17.22
N TYR A 42 -15.75 3.88 17.16
CA TYR A 42 -16.66 4.24 18.23
C TYR A 42 -17.95 3.43 18.08
N ALA A 43 -18.06 2.38 18.90
CA ALA A 43 -19.12 1.37 18.82
C ALA A 43 -20.56 1.92 18.88
N LYS A 44 -20.75 3.16 19.31
CA LYS A 44 -22.08 3.79 19.47
C LYS A 44 -22.48 4.73 18.31
N SER A 45 -21.57 5.08 17.40
CA SER A 45 -21.87 6.12 16.40
C SER A 45 -21.32 5.87 15.00
N THR A 46 -20.80 4.66 14.70
CA THR A 46 -20.23 4.34 13.38
C THR A 46 -19.13 5.33 12.95
N THR A 47 -18.50 6.02 13.91
CA THR A 47 -17.42 6.97 13.67
C THR A 47 -16.09 6.35 14.06
N TRP A 48 -15.02 6.80 13.41
CA TRP A 48 -13.66 6.38 13.72
C TRP A 48 -12.89 7.51 14.38
N THR A 49 -12.17 7.20 15.45
CA THR A 49 -11.18 8.10 16.04
C THR A 49 -9.80 7.71 15.56
N LEU A 50 -9.07 8.66 14.99
CA LEU A 50 -7.69 8.51 14.56
C LEU A 50 -6.76 9.17 15.58
N LYS A 51 -5.75 8.45 16.06
CA LYS A 51 -4.71 8.99 16.94
C LYS A 51 -3.34 8.70 16.34
N VAL A 52 -2.53 9.74 16.18
CA VAL A 52 -1.14 9.57 15.74
C VAL A 52 -0.36 8.91 16.88
N LYS A 53 0.27 7.77 16.59
CA LYS A 53 1.15 7.04 17.51
C LYS A 53 2.61 7.48 17.32
N ASN A 54 3.01 7.68 16.07
CA ASN A 54 4.27 8.30 15.69
C ASN A 54 4.06 9.15 14.43
N SER A 55 4.43 10.43 14.50
CA SER A 55 4.32 11.41 13.41
C SER A 55 5.53 11.44 12.48
N GLU A 56 6.64 10.83 12.87
CA GLU A 56 7.91 10.95 12.15
C GLU A 56 7.96 10.05 10.92
N HIS A 57 8.50 10.61 9.83
CA HIS A 57 8.85 9.86 8.62
C HIS A 57 10.36 9.79 8.47
N SER A 58 10.89 8.64 8.05
CA SER A 58 12.31 8.46 7.71
C SER A 58 12.65 8.90 6.28
N HIS A 59 11.72 9.57 5.60
CA HIS A 59 11.84 10.00 4.21
C HIS A 59 10.91 11.18 3.93
N ASP A 60 11.22 11.92 2.86
CA ASP A 60 10.38 13.03 2.42
C ASP A 60 9.03 12.56 1.88
N ALA A 61 8.05 13.46 1.96
CA ALA A 61 6.77 13.30 1.29
C ALA A 61 7.00 13.18 -0.22
N THR A 62 6.26 12.28 -0.87
CA THR A 62 6.38 12.16 -2.33
C THR A 62 5.47 13.16 -3.01
N GLU A 63 5.98 13.92 -3.97
CA GLU A 63 5.19 14.87 -4.77
C GLU A 63 4.21 14.17 -5.71
N ASN A 64 4.55 12.95 -6.13
CA ASN A 64 3.71 12.12 -6.98
C ASN A 64 2.84 11.17 -6.13
N ILE A 65 1.54 11.46 -6.02
CA ILE A 65 0.57 10.62 -5.31
C ILE A 65 0.51 9.18 -5.84
N MET A 66 0.80 8.97 -7.13
CA MET A 66 0.88 7.64 -7.74
C MET A 66 2.09 6.85 -7.27
N ALA A 67 3.02 7.45 -6.52
CA ALA A 67 4.03 6.69 -5.83
C ALA A 67 3.39 5.78 -4.76
N HIS A 68 2.33 6.22 -4.08
CA HIS A 68 1.67 5.41 -3.06
C HIS A 68 0.82 4.30 -3.68
N CYS A 69 1.04 3.06 -3.26
CA CYS A 69 0.31 1.89 -3.78
C CYS A 69 -1.21 1.99 -3.61
N ALA A 70 -1.69 2.75 -2.61
CA ALA A 70 -3.12 3.00 -2.41
C ALA A 70 -3.79 3.70 -3.59
N PHE A 71 -3.04 4.52 -4.35
CA PHE A 71 -3.53 5.25 -5.52
C PHE A 71 -3.25 4.52 -6.84
N ARG A 72 -2.55 3.38 -6.80
CA ARG A 72 -2.35 2.50 -7.98
C ARG A 72 -3.43 1.42 -8.11
N LYS A 73 -4.55 1.58 -7.40
CA LYS A 73 -5.67 0.63 -7.50
C LYS A 73 -6.36 0.82 -8.84
N PHE A 74 -6.63 -0.27 -9.53
CA PHE A 74 -7.42 -0.25 -10.75
C PHE A 74 -8.86 0.12 -10.43
N ASN A 75 -9.49 0.89 -11.32
CA ASN A 75 -10.93 1.08 -11.31
C ASN A 75 -11.64 -0.20 -11.78
N GLU A 76 -12.97 -0.24 -11.66
CA GLU A 76 -13.75 -1.44 -12.02
C GLU A 76 -13.60 -1.81 -13.51
N GLN A 77 -13.53 -0.82 -14.40
CA GLN A 77 -13.37 -1.03 -15.83
C GLN A 77 -12.00 -1.64 -16.15
N GLU A 78 -10.92 -1.08 -15.61
CA GLU A 78 -9.56 -1.60 -15.72
C GLU A 78 -9.47 -3.01 -15.16
N THR A 79 -10.09 -3.26 -14.01
CA THR A 79 -10.12 -4.58 -13.38
C THR A 79 -10.83 -5.60 -14.26
N SER A 80 -11.99 -5.23 -14.83
CA SER A 80 -12.72 -6.10 -15.77
C SER A 80 -11.94 -6.36 -17.05
N GLN A 81 -11.20 -5.37 -17.55
CA GLN A 81 -10.36 -5.52 -18.73
C GLN A 81 -9.17 -6.43 -18.46
N ILE A 82 -8.48 -6.26 -17.34
CA ILE A 82 -7.38 -7.13 -16.90
C ILE A 82 -7.88 -8.56 -16.73
N ALA A 83 -9.06 -8.77 -16.12
CA ALA A 83 -9.65 -10.10 -15.98
C ALA A 83 -9.94 -10.75 -17.34
N LYS A 84 -10.52 -10.01 -18.29
CA LYS A 84 -10.78 -10.49 -19.65
C LYS A 84 -9.49 -10.86 -20.39
N MET A 85 -8.46 -10.01 -20.29
CA MET A 85 -7.15 -10.27 -20.90
C MET A 85 -6.44 -11.45 -20.24
N SER A 86 -6.56 -11.61 -18.92
CA SER A 86 -5.97 -12.75 -18.18
C SER A 86 -6.65 -14.07 -18.50
N GLY A 87 -7.94 -14.06 -18.85
CA GLY A 87 -8.67 -15.23 -19.34
C GLY A 87 -8.40 -15.55 -20.81
N SER A 88 -7.80 -14.62 -21.55
CA SER A 88 -7.25 -14.90 -22.88
C SER A 88 -5.82 -15.43 -22.74
N LEU A 89 -5.31 -16.20 -23.71
CA LEU A 89 -3.95 -16.79 -23.69
C LEU A 89 -2.82 -15.74 -23.79
N LEU A 90 -3.07 -14.50 -23.37
CA LEU A 90 -2.08 -13.44 -23.27
C LEU A 90 -1.22 -13.69 -22.04
N MET A 91 0.09 -13.63 -22.24
CA MET A 91 1.02 -13.72 -21.13
C MET A 91 0.85 -12.48 -20.24
N PRO A 92 1.01 -12.58 -18.91
CA PRO A 92 0.87 -11.43 -18.01
C PRO A 92 1.71 -10.20 -18.42
N ARG A 93 2.87 -10.41 -19.05
CA ARG A 93 3.71 -9.33 -19.58
C ARG A 93 3.07 -8.51 -20.71
N GLN A 94 2.12 -9.10 -21.43
CA GLN A 94 1.38 -8.48 -22.53
C GLN A 94 0.10 -7.77 -22.05
N ILE A 95 -0.27 -7.97 -20.78
CA ILE A 95 -1.41 -7.31 -20.15
C ILE A 95 -0.87 -6.00 -19.53
N GLN A 96 -0.93 -4.90 -20.28
CA GLN A 96 -0.62 -3.58 -19.75
C GLN A 96 -1.88 -2.94 -19.18
N ALA A 97 -1.78 -2.44 -17.94
CA ALA A 97 -2.67 -1.40 -17.47
C ALA A 97 -2.20 -0.08 -18.08
N GLN A 98 -3.12 0.67 -18.70
CA GLN A 98 -2.85 1.98 -19.29
C GLN A 98 -2.58 3.03 -18.21
#